data_AF-A0A0C9LWN6-F1
#
_entry.id   AF-A0A0C9LWN6-F1
#
_cell.length_a   1.000
_cell.length_b   1.000
_cell.length_c   1.000
_cell.angle_alpha   90.00
_cell.angle_beta   90.00
_cell.angle_gamma   90.00
#
_symmetry.space_group_name_H-M   'P 1'
#
loop_
_entity.id
_entity.type
_entity.pdbx_description
1 polymer ?
#
loop_
_entity_poly.entity_id
_entity_poly.type
_entity_poly.pdbx_seq_one_letter_code
_entity_poly.pdbx_strand_id
1 'polypeptide(L)'
;MFFFQHPVYQQQQRHHQLSVDDYVQLQLLLRQEQAQREQAALYKKQQQEQRRLEKALYNLKVMTELQRRREQEELAIQAYYAAKKRRQQQEEALLRHRRQQEEAYLNAILEQRQTEQYHLRALALEQQLQNQATKSVEYTNPCHAMAAVCPNFAADAKQEEEVSDSDSEADQEHEVTEQLESLVRLIFGQQEAQNEQTKEDYEQEEEVKDEEEETEQAEQTVTLDEFVDYISRKAQALDDDDVEYENDDAMEQDDQDLAASAIQHIDDHESEDEDGDSSMEQAEEVPDLVESNESLHHLVNDILANTTTEESFSEFPEEDPVKIAKFEALSRIEQELDQIRQQHEDHVLHVPLDFSFDGRSASPDTIPASTAENREFLGYEDQIVKILLKLDMIESDGDEHIRNERKSLVKRAENMLDKLDEYKQKEWERVSCSSHSDSEEMEEEYIAVL
;
A
#
# COMPACT_ATOMS: atom_id res chain seq x y z
N MET A 1 64.25 -34.82 31.21
CA MET A 1 64.34 -36.07 32.01
C MET A 1 64.11 -35.74 33.47
N PHE A 2 62.88 -35.94 33.96
CA PHE A 2 62.54 -35.82 35.39
C PHE A 2 62.04 -37.19 35.87
N PHE A 3 62.76 -37.80 36.80
CA PHE A 3 62.38 -39.06 37.43
C PHE A 3 61.38 -38.79 38.55
N PHE A 4 60.12 -39.18 38.38
CA PHE A 4 59.15 -39.24 39.47
C PHE A 4 59.35 -40.54 40.25
N GLN A 5 59.86 -40.40 41.47
CA GLN A 5 59.90 -41.45 42.49
C GLN A 5 58.48 -41.68 43.01
N HIS A 6 57.86 -42.79 42.62
CA HIS A 6 56.64 -43.27 43.29
C HIS A 6 57.04 -43.93 44.62
N PRO A 7 56.54 -43.45 45.77
CA PRO A 7 56.68 -44.18 47.03
C PRO A 7 55.80 -45.43 46.99
N VAL A 8 56.45 -46.58 47.15
CA VAL A 8 55.79 -47.88 47.35
C VAL A 8 55.07 -47.83 48.70
N TYR A 9 53.76 -47.61 48.70
CA TYR A 9 52.93 -47.76 49.88
C TYR A 9 52.85 -49.25 50.24
N GLN A 10 53.58 -49.63 51.29
CA GLN A 10 53.48 -50.95 51.92
C GLN A 10 52.15 -51.00 52.69
N GLN A 11 51.10 -51.42 51.99
CA GLN A 11 49.74 -51.53 52.49
C GLN A 11 49.67 -52.69 53.51
N GLN A 12 49.86 -52.38 54.80
CA GLN A 12 49.55 -53.29 55.90
C GLN A 12 48.05 -53.60 55.88
N GLN A 13 47.69 -54.78 55.38
CA GLN A 13 46.34 -55.34 55.46
C GLN A 13 46.03 -55.74 56.91
N ARG A 14 45.79 -54.75 57.78
CA ARG A 14 45.04 -54.99 59.02
C ARG A 14 43.58 -55.13 58.62
N HIS A 15 43.13 -56.37 58.46
CA HIS A 15 41.71 -56.70 58.38
C HIS A 15 41.05 -56.30 59.72
N HIS A 16 40.57 -55.05 59.78
CA HIS A 16 39.69 -54.63 60.84
C HIS A 16 38.38 -55.37 60.61
N GLN A 17 38.12 -56.40 61.41
CA GLN A 17 36.84 -57.08 61.41
C GLN A 17 35.83 -56.08 61.98
N LEU A 18 35.04 -55.48 61.10
CA LEU A 18 33.90 -54.63 61.46
C LEU A 18 33.02 -55.41 62.44
N SER A 19 32.75 -54.81 63.60
CA SER A 19 31.81 -55.36 64.57
C SER A 19 30.40 -55.40 63.97
N VAL A 20 29.54 -56.29 64.45
CA VAL A 20 28.12 -56.32 64.07
C VAL A 20 27.46 -54.96 64.34
N ASP A 21 27.87 -54.27 65.40
CA ASP A 21 27.38 -52.92 65.73
C ASP A 21 27.79 -51.88 64.68
N ASP A 22 28.99 -52.00 64.08
CA ASP A 22 29.45 -51.10 63.02
C ASP A 22 28.60 -51.26 61.75
N TYR A 23 28.15 -52.49 61.45
CA TYR A 23 27.24 -52.74 60.34
C TYR A 23 25.86 -52.12 60.55
N VAL A 24 25.32 -52.20 61.77
CA VAL A 24 24.03 -51.57 62.11
C VAL A 24 24.15 -50.04 62.01
N GLN A 25 25.24 -49.47 62.52
CA GLN A 25 25.49 -48.03 62.42
C GLN A 25 25.66 -47.57 60.97
N LEU A 26 26.38 -48.33 60.14
CA LEU A 26 26.55 -48.04 58.72
C LEU A 26 25.21 -48.13 57.96
N GLN A 27 24.37 -49.12 58.28
CA GLN A 27 23.05 -49.26 57.66
C GLN A 27 22.13 -48.09 58.03
N LEU A 28 22.19 -47.60 59.27
CA LEU A 28 21.44 -46.41 59.70
C LEU A 28 21.92 -45.16 58.95
N LEU A 29 23.23 -44.98 58.82
CA LEU A 29 23.83 -43.84 58.11
C LEU A 29 23.48 -43.87 56.63
N LEU A 30 23.53 -45.04 55.97
CA LEU A 30 23.13 -45.19 54.58
C LEU A 30 21.65 -44.85 54.37
N ARG A 31 20.76 -45.26 55.27
CA ARG A 31 19.33 -44.93 55.21
C ARG A 31 19.10 -43.43 55.41
N GLN A 32 19.86 -42.80 56.31
CA GLN A 32 19.81 -41.35 56.51
C GLN A 32 20.30 -40.58 55.27
N GLU A 33 21.40 -41.03 54.66
CA GLU A 33 21.92 -40.43 53.43
C GLU A 33 20.93 -40.58 52.26
N GLN A 34 20.30 -41.75 52.11
CA GLN A 34 19.26 -41.97 51.12
C GLN A 34 18.07 -41.01 51.34
N ALA A 35 17.58 -40.87 52.57
CA ALA A 35 16.52 -39.92 52.88
C ALA A 35 16.91 -38.46 52.57
N GLN A 36 18.16 -38.07 52.82
CA GLN A 36 18.67 -36.74 52.45
C GLN A 36 18.74 -36.54 50.93
N ARG A 37 19.16 -37.55 50.18
CA ARG A 37 19.18 -37.51 48.71
C ARG A 37 17.78 -37.41 48.13
N GLU A 38 16.81 -38.14 48.68
CA GLU A 38 15.40 -38.04 48.29
C GLU A 38 14.83 -36.64 48.54
N GLN A 39 15.10 -36.05 49.71
CA GLN A 39 14.71 -34.66 50.01
C GLN A 39 15.36 -33.65 49.07
N ALA A 40 16.66 -33.79 48.79
CA ALA A 40 17.36 -32.93 47.85
C ALA A 40 16.82 -33.07 46.40
N ALA A 41 16.44 -34.29 45.99
CA ALA A 41 15.83 -34.54 44.69
C ALA A 41 14.44 -33.90 44.57
N LEU A 42 13.60 -34.01 45.61
CA LEU A 42 12.29 -33.34 45.65
C LEU A 42 12.43 -31.82 45.56
N TYR A 43 13.38 -31.23 46.30
CA TYR A 43 13.62 -29.80 46.25
C TYR A 43 14.11 -29.33 44.88
N LYS A 44 15.03 -30.06 44.24
CA LYS A 44 15.46 -29.77 42.86
C LYS A 44 14.32 -29.86 41.86
N LYS A 45 13.45 -30.87 41.99
CA LYS A 45 12.27 -31.02 41.14
C LYS A 45 11.33 -29.81 41.30
N GLN A 46 11.08 -29.37 42.53
CA GLN A 46 10.26 -28.18 42.79
C GLN A 46 10.86 -26.92 42.16
N GLN A 47 12.18 -26.71 42.26
CA GLN A 47 12.84 -25.58 41.60
C GLN A 47 12.73 -25.65 40.07
N GLN A 48 12.84 -26.85 39.49
CA GLN A 48 12.68 -27.03 38.06
C GLN A 48 11.25 -26.70 37.60
N GLU A 49 10.24 -27.11 38.38
CA GLU A 49 8.84 -26.75 38.13
C GLU A 49 8.61 -25.24 38.24
N GLN A 50 9.19 -24.56 39.24
CA GLN A 50 9.12 -23.10 39.36
C GLN A 50 9.73 -22.40 38.14
N ARG A 51 10.92 -22.80 37.69
CA ARG A 51 11.54 -22.24 36.48
C ARG A 51 10.72 -22.47 35.22
N ARG A 52 10.08 -23.65 35.10
CA ARG A 52 9.17 -23.95 33.98
C ARG A 52 7.97 -23.00 33.99
N LEU A 53 7.36 -22.76 35.15
CA LEU A 53 6.24 -21.82 35.30
C LEU A 53 6.65 -20.38 35.02
N GLU A 54 7.81 -19.94 35.53
CA GLU A 54 8.34 -18.59 35.25
C GLU A 54 8.58 -18.39 33.75
N LYS A 55 9.16 -19.38 33.06
CA LYS A 55 9.35 -19.34 31.61
C LYS A 55 8.02 -19.29 30.86
N ALA A 56 7.02 -20.07 31.30
CA ALA A 56 5.69 -20.06 30.69
C ALA A 56 4.99 -18.70 30.87
N LEU A 57 5.07 -18.09 32.05
CA LEU A 57 4.52 -16.77 32.33
C LEU A 57 5.22 -15.67 31.51
N TYR A 58 6.54 -15.74 31.39
CA TYR A 58 7.29 -14.82 30.56
C TYR A 58 6.88 -14.94 29.07
N ASN A 59 6.81 -16.16 28.54
CA ASN A 59 6.37 -16.39 27.16
C ASN A 59 4.95 -15.88 26.92
N LEU A 60 4.02 -16.12 27.84
CA LEU A 60 2.66 -15.60 27.76
C LEU A 60 2.66 -14.06 27.69
N LYS A 61 3.45 -13.40 28.56
CA LYS A 61 3.59 -11.94 28.58
C LYS A 61 4.14 -11.40 27.25
N VAL A 62 5.15 -12.07 26.68
CA VAL A 62 5.71 -11.68 25.38
C VAL A 62 4.68 -11.82 24.27
N MET A 63 3.92 -12.92 24.24
CA MET A 63 2.86 -13.13 23.25
C MET A 63 1.76 -12.08 23.35
N THR A 64 1.31 -11.72 24.57
CA THR A 64 0.29 -10.68 24.75
C THR A 64 0.76 -9.30 24.32
N GLU A 65 2.03 -8.96 24.55
CA GLU A 65 2.58 -7.67 24.12
C GLU A 65 2.77 -7.63 22.60
N LEU A 66 3.16 -8.75 21.98
CA LEU A 66 3.25 -8.88 20.53
C LEU A 66 1.87 -8.74 19.87
N GLN A 67 0.84 -9.36 20.45
CA GLN A 67 -0.53 -9.20 19.98
C GLN A 67 -1.00 -7.73 20.07
N ARG A 68 -0.75 -7.06 21.20
CA ARG A 68 -1.06 -5.63 21.35
C ARG A 68 -0.39 -4.77 20.28
N ARG A 69 0.87 -5.05 19.93
CA ARG A 69 1.57 -4.31 18.87
C ARG A 69 0.95 -4.54 17.50
N ARG A 70 0.55 -5.77 17.17
CA ARG A 70 -0.17 -6.06 15.92
C ARG A 70 -1.48 -5.30 15.82
N GLU A 71 -2.28 -5.30 16.88
CA GLU A 71 -3.53 -4.53 16.93
C GLU A 71 -3.29 -3.02 16.73
N GLN A 72 -2.20 -2.47 17.28
CA GLN A 72 -1.81 -1.07 17.07
C GLN A 72 -1.36 -0.81 15.62
N GLU A 73 -0.59 -1.71 15.03
CA GLU A 73 -0.16 -1.64 13.63
C GLU A 73 -1.37 -1.71 12.68
N GLU A 74 -2.30 -2.62 12.90
CA GLU A 74 -3.55 -2.75 12.13
C GLU A 74 -4.40 -1.47 12.23
N LEU A 75 -4.57 -0.91 13.44
CA LEU A 75 -5.28 0.36 13.62
C LEU A 75 -4.59 1.52 12.90
N ALA A 76 -3.25 1.57 12.93
CA ALA A 76 -2.48 2.59 12.21
C ALA A 76 -2.65 2.47 10.68
N ILE A 77 -2.65 1.24 10.16
CA ILE A 77 -2.89 0.96 8.74
C ILE A 77 -4.31 1.40 8.33
N GLN A 78 -5.32 1.04 9.12
CA GLN A 78 -6.71 1.46 8.87
C GLN A 78 -6.85 3.00 8.88
N ALA A 79 -6.23 3.67 9.87
CA ALA A 79 -6.22 5.12 9.96
C ALA A 79 -5.54 5.77 8.74
N TYR A 80 -4.44 5.19 8.26
CA TYR A 80 -3.74 5.65 7.06
C TYR A 80 -4.63 5.56 5.81
N TYR A 81 -5.28 4.43 5.56
CA TYR A 81 -6.17 4.27 4.41
C TYR A 81 -7.41 5.18 4.50
N ALA A 82 -7.97 5.34 5.70
CA ALA A 82 -9.06 6.29 5.91
C ALA A 82 -8.64 7.74 5.60
N ALA A 83 -7.44 8.14 6.00
CA ALA A 83 -6.88 9.46 5.69
C ALA A 83 -6.61 9.63 4.18
N LYS A 84 -6.03 8.62 3.52
CA LYS A 84 -5.79 8.60 2.07
C LYS A 84 -7.10 8.75 1.30
N LYS A 85 -8.16 8.01 1.69
CA LYS A 85 -9.50 8.12 1.08
C LYS A 85 -10.11 9.51 1.27
N ARG A 86 -9.98 10.11 2.45
CA ARG A 86 -10.45 11.50 2.70
C ARG A 86 -9.72 12.51 1.81
N ARG A 87 -8.41 12.35 1.63
CA ARG A 87 -7.62 13.23 0.75
C ARG A 87 -8.09 13.12 -0.70
N GLN A 88 -8.28 11.90 -1.21
CA GLN A 88 -8.82 11.68 -2.55
C GLN A 88 -10.20 12.32 -2.74
N GLN A 89 -11.09 12.19 -1.75
CA GLN A 89 -12.41 12.85 -1.80
C GLN A 89 -12.31 14.37 -1.81
N GLN A 90 -11.34 14.96 -1.08
CA GLN A 90 -11.08 16.40 -1.10
C GLN A 90 -10.56 16.86 -2.47
N GLU A 91 -9.61 16.14 -3.06
CA GLU A 91 -9.07 16.41 -4.39
C GLU A 91 -10.16 16.32 -5.47
N GLU A 92 -11.01 15.29 -5.41
CA GLU A 92 -12.15 15.13 -6.32
C GLU A 92 -13.17 16.27 -6.16
N ALA A 93 -13.45 16.70 -4.92
CA ALA A 93 -14.33 17.83 -4.66
C ALA A 93 -13.78 19.15 -5.24
N LEU A 94 -12.47 19.39 -5.12
CA LEU A 94 -11.81 20.55 -5.74
C LEU A 94 -11.89 20.49 -7.26
N LEU A 95 -11.65 19.32 -7.87
CA LEU A 95 -11.77 19.13 -9.32
C LEU A 95 -13.21 19.32 -9.81
N ARG A 96 -14.21 18.86 -9.06
CA ARG A 96 -15.63 19.12 -9.36
C ARG A 96 -15.93 20.62 -9.32
N HIS A 97 -15.45 21.31 -8.29
CA HIS A 97 -15.64 22.76 -8.17
C HIS A 97 -14.98 23.53 -9.33
N ARG A 98 -13.75 23.16 -9.72
CA ARG A 98 -13.07 23.74 -10.89
C ARG A 98 -13.86 23.53 -12.18
N ARG A 99 -14.35 22.31 -12.43
CA ARG A 99 -15.20 22.01 -13.59
C ARG A 99 -16.46 22.87 -13.62
N GLN A 100 -17.14 23.04 -12.48
CA GLN A 100 -18.30 23.91 -12.38
C GLN A 100 -17.97 25.38 -12.70
N GLN A 101 -16.79 25.87 -12.29
CA GLN A 101 -16.35 27.23 -12.63
C GLN A 101 -16.09 27.37 -14.14
N GLU A 102 -15.43 26.39 -14.76
CA GLU A 102 -15.16 26.37 -16.20
C GLU A 102 -16.47 26.31 -17.01
N GLU A 103 -17.43 25.47 -16.59
CA GLU A 103 -18.77 25.41 -17.19
C GLU A 103 -19.54 26.73 -17.04
N ALA A 104 -19.51 27.33 -15.84
CA ALA A 104 -20.15 28.63 -15.60
C ALA A 104 -19.53 29.72 -16.48
N TYR A 105 -18.21 29.71 -16.65
CA TYR A 105 -17.49 30.64 -17.52
C TYR A 105 -17.87 30.47 -18.99
N LEU A 106 -17.91 29.23 -19.49
CA LEU A 106 -18.33 28.93 -20.86
C LEU A 106 -19.79 29.34 -21.11
N ASN A 107 -20.69 29.07 -20.16
CA ASN A 107 -22.09 29.49 -20.24
C ASN A 107 -22.21 31.02 -20.29
N ALA A 108 -21.42 31.75 -19.50
CA ALA A 108 -21.40 33.22 -19.55
C ALA A 108 -20.94 33.76 -20.91
N ILE A 109 -19.94 33.13 -21.55
CA ILE A 109 -19.52 33.49 -22.91
C ILE A 109 -20.63 33.23 -23.93
N LEU A 110 -21.32 32.09 -23.82
CA LEU A 110 -22.42 31.76 -24.73
C LEU A 110 -23.59 32.73 -24.58
N GLU A 111 -23.96 33.08 -23.34
CA GLU A 111 -24.98 34.08 -23.04
C GLU A 111 -24.58 35.46 -23.61
N GLN A 112 -23.32 35.86 -23.44
CA GLN A 112 -22.81 37.10 -24.04
C GLN A 112 -22.98 37.10 -25.57
N ARG A 113 -22.60 36.01 -26.26
CA ARG A 113 -22.79 35.92 -27.72
C ARG A 113 -24.26 35.98 -28.13
N GLN A 114 -25.15 35.35 -27.37
CA GLN A 114 -26.58 35.41 -27.64
C GLN A 114 -27.11 36.84 -27.50
N THR A 115 -26.73 37.55 -26.42
CA THR A 115 -27.15 38.96 -26.22
C THR A 115 -26.63 39.88 -27.33
N GLU A 116 -25.39 39.67 -27.81
CA GLU A 116 -24.84 40.39 -28.96
C GLU A 116 -25.65 40.13 -30.25
N GLN A 117 -26.05 38.87 -30.50
CA GLN A 117 -26.90 38.53 -31.64
C GLN A 117 -28.29 39.19 -31.56
N TYR A 118 -28.91 39.17 -30.38
CA TYR A 118 -30.18 39.87 -30.15
C TYR A 118 -30.05 41.38 -30.41
N HIS A 119 -28.94 41.99 -29.96
CA HIS A 119 -28.67 43.40 -30.18
C HIS A 119 -28.52 43.74 -31.67
N LEU A 120 -27.75 42.93 -32.43
CA LEU A 120 -27.61 43.09 -33.88
C LEU A 120 -28.95 42.95 -34.62
N ARG A 121 -29.78 41.99 -34.22
CA ARG A 121 -31.11 41.79 -34.79
C ARG A 121 -32.03 42.98 -34.52
N ALA A 122 -31.98 43.55 -33.31
CA ALA A 122 -32.74 44.74 -32.96
C ALA A 122 -32.33 45.96 -33.80
N LEU A 123 -31.03 46.19 -33.97
CA LEU A 123 -30.51 47.26 -34.84
C LEU A 123 -30.94 47.09 -36.31
N ALA A 124 -30.93 45.86 -36.82
CA ALA A 124 -31.37 45.57 -38.19
C ALA A 124 -32.87 45.88 -38.39
N LEU A 125 -33.71 45.55 -37.41
CA LEU A 125 -35.14 45.88 -37.43
C LEU A 125 -35.38 47.39 -37.36
N GLU A 126 -34.64 48.11 -36.52
CA GLU A 126 -34.73 49.57 -36.43
C GLU A 126 -34.35 50.23 -37.77
N GLN A 127 -33.28 49.77 -38.41
CA GLN A 127 -32.87 50.25 -39.72
C GLN A 127 -33.94 49.97 -40.79
N GLN A 128 -34.58 48.80 -40.74
CA GLN A 128 -35.68 48.47 -41.64
C GLN A 128 -36.88 49.41 -41.45
N LEU A 129 -37.23 49.74 -40.20
CA LEU A 129 -38.30 50.71 -39.89
C LEU A 129 -37.95 52.12 -40.38
N GLN A 130 -36.71 52.59 -40.19
CA GLN A 130 -36.26 53.88 -40.73
C GLN A 130 -36.34 53.92 -42.27
N ASN A 131 -35.95 52.83 -42.93
CA ASN A 131 -36.06 52.69 -44.38
C ASN A 131 -37.53 52.69 -44.85
N GLN A 132 -38.45 52.12 -44.08
CA GLN A 132 -39.88 52.18 -44.39
C GLN A 132 -40.44 53.60 -44.17
N ALA A 133 -40.02 54.29 -43.11
CA ALA A 133 -40.45 55.66 -42.82
C ALA A 133 -39.96 56.66 -43.88
N THR A 134 -38.73 56.52 -44.36
CA THR A 134 -38.21 57.36 -45.46
C THR A 134 -38.96 57.09 -46.78
N LYS A 135 -39.26 55.83 -47.08
CA LYS A 135 -40.09 55.47 -48.25
C LYS A 135 -41.50 56.06 -48.19
N SER A 136 -42.15 56.10 -47.02
CA SER A 136 -43.51 56.65 -46.90
C SER A 136 -43.56 58.18 -47.00
N VAL A 137 -42.48 58.89 -46.67
CA VAL A 137 -42.35 60.35 -46.86
C VAL A 137 -42.25 60.74 -48.35
N GLU A 138 -41.64 59.92 -49.20
CA GLU A 138 -41.56 60.18 -50.65
C GLU A 138 -42.91 60.13 -51.38
N TYR A 139 -43.92 59.48 -50.81
CA TYR A 139 -45.28 59.42 -51.39
C TYR A 139 -46.25 60.48 -50.84
N THR A 140 -45.84 61.34 -49.90
CA THR A 140 -46.74 62.29 -49.20
C THR A 140 -46.46 63.78 -49.45
N ASN A 141 -45.89 64.15 -50.59
CA ASN A 141 -46.01 65.53 -51.12
C ASN A 141 -45.91 65.54 -52.65
N PRO A 142 -46.94 66.01 -53.37
CA PRO A 142 -47.40 67.39 -53.24
C PRO A 142 -48.93 67.58 -53.20
N CYS A 143 -49.44 68.40 -52.26
CA CYS A 143 -50.45 69.44 -52.53
C CYS A 143 -50.92 70.15 -51.24
N HIS A 144 -50.48 71.40 -51.05
CA HIS A 144 -51.41 72.51 -50.78
C HIS A 144 -52.40 72.60 -51.96
N ALA A 145 -53.70 72.87 -51.85
CA ALA A 145 -54.47 73.53 -50.81
C ALA A 145 -55.97 73.23 -50.96
N MET A 146 -56.71 73.46 -49.88
CA MET A 146 -58.11 73.92 -49.74
C MET A 146 -58.73 73.11 -48.58
N ALA A 147 -58.79 73.71 -47.40
CA ALA A 147 -59.95 74.47 -46.93
C ALA A 147 -60.94 73.57 -46.16
N ALA A 148 -60.87 73.74 -44.83
CA ALA A 148 -61.99 73.90 -43.90
C ALA A 148 -63.09 72.81 -43.79
N VAL A 149 -63.61 72.77 -42.56
CA VAL A 149 -64.94 72.30 -42.13
C VAL A 149 -64.96 70.87 -41.57
N CYS A 150 -64.96 70.81 -40.23
CA CYS A 150 -65.49 69.71 -39.42
C CYS A 150 -66.91 69.34 -39.87
N PRO A 151 -67.37 68.08 -39.68
CA PRO A 151 -68.08 67.80 -38.43
C PRO A 151 -68.00 66.36 -37.90
N ASN A 152 -68.39 66.22 -36.63
CA ASN A 152 -68.77 65.01 -35.90
C ASN A 152 -69.45 63.92 -36.75
N PHE A 153 -69.08 62.66 -36.53
CA PHE A 153 -70.03 61.54 -36.64
C PHE A 153 -69.66 60.42 -35.65
N ALA A 154 -70.62 60.12 -34.78
CA ALA A 154 -70.67 58.96 -33.92
C ALA A 154 -71.32 57.79 -34.68
N ALA A 155 -70.76 56.58 -34.55
CA ALA A 155 -71.37 55.25 -34.72
C ALA A 155 -70.22 54.23 -34.66
N ASP A 156 -70.13 53.39 -33.63
CA ASP A 156 -70.84 52.11 -33.54
C ASP A 156 -70.42 51.13 -34.64
N ALA A 157 -69.41 50.30 -34.34
CA ALA A 157 -69.10 49.08 -35.07
C ALA A 157 -68.32 48.14 -34.15
N LYS A 158 -69.07 47.20 -33.58
CA LYS A 158 -68.57 45.95 -33.01
C LYS A 158 -67.81 45.17 -34.09
N GLN A 159 -66.57 44.80 -33.80
CA GLN A 159 -65.79 43.73 -34.44
C GLN A 159 -64.87 43.23 -33.31
N GLU A 160 -65.31 42.24 -32.54
CA GLU A 160 -64.85 40.86 -32.70
C GLU A 160 -63.34 40.80 -32.95
N GLU A 161 -62.57 41.04 -31.88
CA GLU A 161 -61.24 40.48 -31.71
C GLU A 161 -61.38 38.96 -31.65
N GLU A 162 -61.21 38.29 -32.80
CA GLU A 162 -60.76 36.91 -32.82
C GLU A 162 -59.36 36.88 -32.19
N VAL A 163 -59.32 36.44 -30.94
CA VAL A 163 -58.14 35.86 -30.31
C VAL A 163 -57.81 34.62 -31.14
N SER A 164 -56.88 34.77 -32.09
CA SER A 164 -56.28 33.64 -32.78
C SER A 164 -55.35 32.96 -31.78
N ASP A 165 -55.91 32.01 -31.04
CA ASP A 165 -55.19 30.98 -30.28
C ASP A 165 -54.29 30.22 -31.29
N SER A 166 -53.06 30.71 -31.47
CA SER A 166 -51.98 29.99 -32.15
C SER A 166 -51.18 29.25 -31.08
N ASP A 167 -51.89 28.38 -30.34
CA ASP A 167 -51.31 27.42 -29.38
C ASP A 167 -50.83 26.13 -30.08
N SER A 168 -50.66 26.13 -31.41
CA SER A 168 -50.30 24.92 -32.17
C SER A 168 -48.80 24.75 -32.43
N GLU A 169 -47.93 25.67 -31.98
CA GLU A 169 -46.48 25.50 -32.06
C GLU A 169 -45.89 24.80 -30.83
N ALA A 170 -46.53 24.87 -29.67
CA ALA A 170 -46.06 24.19 -28.45
C ALA A 170 -46.23 22.66 -28.52
N ASP A 171 -47.27 22.16 -29.21
CA ASP A 171 -47.51 20.72 -29.35
C ASP A 171 -46.50 20.06 -30.31
N GLN A 172 -45.95 20.79 -31.29
CA GLN A 172 -44.94 20.27 -32.21
C GLN A 172 -43.56 20.17 -31.56
N GLU A 173 -43.21 21.09 -30.65
CA GLU A 173 -41.94 21.00 -29.93
C GLU A 173 -41.93 19.81 -28.96
N HIS A 174 -43.07 19.47 -28.35
CA HIS A 174 -43.18 18.30 -27.46
C HIS A 174 -43.04 16.97 -28.20
N GLU A 175 -43.55 16.88 -29.44
CA GLU A 175 -43.39 15.69 -30.27
C GLU A 175 -41.93 15.50 -30.73
N VAL A 176 -41.21 16.60 -30.99
CA VAL A 176 -39.79 16.56 -31.37
C VAL A 176 -38.90 16.19 -30.17
N THR A 177 -39.20 16.71 -28.97
CA THR A 177 -38.43 16.36 -27.76
C THR A 177 -38.64 14.90 -27.36
N GLU A 178 -39.85 14.37 -27.45
CA GLU A 178 -40.13 12.94 -27.19
C GLU A 178 -39.47 12.01 -28.21
N GLN A 179 -39.41 12.40 -29.49
CA GLN A 179 -38.69 11.65 -30.52
C GLN A 179 -37.17 11.68 -30.29
N LEU A 180 -36.63 12.81 -29.82
CA LEU A 180 -35.21 12.94 -29.49
C LEU A 180 -34.86 12.12 -28.23
N GLU A 181 -35.72 12.12 -27.21
CA GLU A 181 -35.54 11.33 -25.99
C GLU A 181 -35.59 9.82 -26.30
N SER A 182 -36.52 9.39 -27.14
CA SER A 182 -36.60 8.02 -27.66
C SER A 182 -35.32 7.61 -28.40
N LEU A 183 -34.78 8.48 -29.26
CA LEU A 183 -33.56 8.21 -30.02
C LEU A 183 -32.32 8.14 -29.12
N VAL A 184 -32.19 9.05 -28.14
CA VAL A 184 -31.11 9.05 -27.15
C VAL A 184 -31.20 7.79 -26.29
N ARG A 185 -32.39 7.40 -25.84
CA ARG A 185 -32.60 6.17 -25.06
C ARG A 185 -32.33 4.91 -25.89
N LEU A 186 -32.57 4.93 -27.20
CA LEU A 186 -32.24 3.82 -28.10
C LEU A 186 -30.72 3.69 -28.34
N ILE A 187 -30.03 4.82 -28.53
CA ILE A 187 -28.58 4.82 -28.82
C ILE A 187 -27.76 4.55 -27.57
N PHE A 188 -28.14 5.11 -26.42
CA PHE A 188 -27.37 5.01 -25.17
C PHE A 188 -27.94 3.98 -24.18
N GLY A 189 -29.26 3.77 -24.14
CA GLY A 189 -29.87 2.81 -23.23
C GLY A 189 -29.59 1.34 -23.58
N GLN A 190 -29.19 1.04 -24.82
CA GLN A 190 -28.72 -0.30 -25.19
C GLN A 190 -27.35 -0.65 -24.56
N GLN A 191 -26.59 0.36 -24.12
CA GLN A 191 -25.28 0.20 -23.52
C GLN A 191 -25.37 -0.08 -22.01
N GLU A 192 -26.38 0.46 -21.33
CA GLU A 192 -26.65 0.16 -19.91
C GLU A 192 -27.22 -1.26 -19.70
N ALA A 193 -28.11 -1.72 -20.59
CA ALA A 193 -28.70 -3.06 -20.48
C ALA A 193 -27.68 -4.20 -20.68
N GLN A 194 -26.58 -3.96 -21.41
CA GLN A 194 -25.47 -4.93 -21.53
C GLN A 194 -24.55 -4.94 -20.29
N ASN A 195 -24.53 -3.84 -19.52
CA ASN A 195 -23.69 -3.69 -18.34
C ASN A 195 -24.37 -4.21 -17.06
N GLU A 196 -25.70 -4.17 -16.98
CA GLU A 196 -26.46 -4.82 -15.90
C GLU A 196 -26.44 -6.35 -16.02
N GLN A 197 -26.48 -6.89 -17.24
CA GLN A 197 -26.47 -8.33 -17.47
C GLN A 197 -25.11 -8.98 -17.15
N THR A 198 -24.01 -8.21 -17.16
CA THR A 198 -22.69 -8.68 -16.69
C THR A 198 -22.56 -8.62 -15.17
N LYS A 199 -23.41 -7.87 -14.47
CA LYS A 199 -23.33 -7.72 -13.01
C LYS A 199 -24.08 -8.83 -12.27
N GLU A 200 -25.17 -9.33 -12.86
CA GLU A 200 -25.94 -10.47 -12.29
C GLU A 200 -25.22 -11.83 -12.43
N ASP A 201 -24.32 -12.00 -13.41
CA ASP A 201 -23.53 -13.23 -13.57
C ASP A 201 -22.38 -13.34 -12.54
N TYR A 202 -21.89 -12.24 -11.97
CA TYR A 202 -20.87 -12.27 -10.91
C TYR A 202 -21.46 -12.48 -9.50
N GLU A 203 -22.71 -12.06 -9.25
CA GLU A 203 -23.35 -12.25 -7.94
C GLU A 203 -23.91 -13.68 -7.75
N GLN A 204 -24.11 -14.46 -8.83
CA GLN A 204 -24.55 -15.87 -8.73
C GLN A 204 -23.42 -16.89 -8.56
N GLU A 205 -22.16 -16.54 -8.83
CA GLU A 205 -21.02 -17.45 -8.59
C GLU A 205 -20.46 -17.39 -7.15
N GLU A 206 -20.77 -16.34 -6.38
CA GLU A 206 -20.40 -16.25 -4.95
C GLU A 206 -21.39 -16.97 -4.02
N GLU A 207 -22.67 -17.10 -4.39
CA GLU A 207 -23.70 -17.68 -3.50
C GLU A 207 -23.76 -19.23 -3.54
N VAL A 208 -22.99 -19.90 -4.41
CA VAL A 208 -23.02 -21.38 -4.56
C VAL A 208 -21.86 -22.09 -3.84
N LYS A 209 -20.95 -21.36 -3.18
CA LYS A 209 -19.83 -21.98 -2.42
C LYS A 209 -20.09 -22.17 -0.93
N ASP A 210 -21.16 -21.60 -0.38
CA ASP A 210 -21.44 -21.68 1.07
C ASP A 210 -22.44 -22.78 1.49
N GLU A 211 -22.99 -23.56 0.56
CA GLU A 211 -23.99 -24.60 0.88
C GLU A 211 -23.47 -26.05 0.93
N GLU A 212 -22.18 -26.33 0.65
CA GLU A 212 -21.66 -27.72 0.62
C GLU A 212 -20.81 -28.17 1.84
N GLU A 213 -20.62 -27.34 2.88
CA GLU A 213 -19.85 -27.73 4.09
C GLU A 213 -20.66 -27.93 5.38
N GLU A 214 -21.99 -28.01 5.31
CA GLU A 214 -22.82 -28.39 6.47
C GLU A 214 -23.20 -29.89 6.43
N THR A 215 -22.22 -30.78 6.63
CA THR A 215 -22.52 -32.07 7.27
C THR A 215 -21.34 -32.59 8.08
N GLU A 216 -21.62 -32.82 9.38
CA GLU A 216 -20.85 -33.61 10.34
C GLU A 216 -19.70 -32.92 11.10
N GLN A 217 -20.05 -32.07 12.07
CA GLN A 217 -19.43 -32.10 13.41
C GLN A 217 -20.26 -31.33 14.44
N ALA A 218 -20.96 -32.07 15.31
CA ALA A 218 -21.64 -31.53 16.47
C ALA A 218 -20.62 -31.28 17.60
N GLU A 219 -19.83 -30.22 17.47
CA GLU A 219 -19.14 -29.61 18.60
C GLU A 219 -19.94 -28.38 19.04
N GLN A 220 -20.12 -28.21 20.35
CA GLN A 220 -20.87 -27.10 20.95
C GLN A 220 -20.18 -25.77 20.62
N THR A 221 -20.59 -25.13 19.53
CA THR A 221 -20.24 -23.74 19.23
C THR A 221 -20.99 -22.85 20.21
N VAL A 222 -20.29 -22.44 21.27
CA VAL A 222 -20.70 -21.32 22.13
C VAL A 222 -20.92 -20.13 21.20
N THR A 223 -22.15 -19.63 21.13
CA THR A 223 -22.47 -18.52 20.20
C THR A 223 -21.70 -17.27 20.63
N LEU A 224 -21.38 -16.40 19.67
CA LEU A 224 -20.65 -15.16 19.94
C LEU A 224 -21.31 -14.34 21.05
N ASP A 225 -22.64 -14.34 21.10
CA ASP A 225 -23.42 -13.70 22.18
C ASP A 225 -23.16 -14.34 23.55
N GLU A 226 -23.06 -15.67 23.63
CA GLU A 226 -22.78 -16.39 24.87
C GLU A 226 -21.33 -16.15 25.36
N PHE A 227 -20.40 -15.93 24.43
CA PHE A 227 -19.03 -15.55 24.72
C PHE A 227 -18.92 -14.10 25.22
N VAL A 228 -19.65 -13.16 24.59
CA VAL A 228 -19.73 -11.76 25.04
C VAL A 228 -20.37 -11.66 26.42
N ASP A 229 -21.40 -12.47 26.69
CA ASP A 229 -22.01 -12.58 28.02
C ASP A 229 -21.03 -13.14 29.05
N TYR A 230 -20.23 -14.14 28.69
CA TYR A 230 -19.20 -14.70 29.56
C TYR A 230 -18.11 -13.68 29.91
N ILE A 231 -17.62 -12.92 28.93
CA ILE A 231 -16.63 -11.85 29.16
C ILE A 231 -17.23 -10.75 30.04
N SER A 232 -18.46 -10.33 29.76
CA SER A 232 -19.15 -9.29 30.55
C SER A 232 -19.33 -9.71 32.01
N ARG A 233 -19.71 -10.98 32.25
CA ARG A 233 -19.85 -11.53 33.61
C ARG A 233 -18.51 -11.64 34.34
N LYS A 234 -17.42 -11.90 33.59
CA LYS A 234 -16.07 -12.04 34.15
C LYS A 234 -15.41 -10.69 34.43
N ALA A 235 -15.72 -9.66 33.64
CA ALA A 235 -15.32 -8.28 33.91
C ALA A 235 -16.01 -7.73 35.16
N GLN A 236 -17.32 -7.95 35.32
CA GLN A 236 -18.06 -7.55 36.52
C GLN A 236 -17.55 -8.21 37.80
N ALA A 237 -17.08 -9.46 37.72
CA ALA A 237 -16.54 -10.17 38.88
C ALA A 237 -15.15 -9.68 39.33
N LEU A 238 -14.46 -8.86 38.51
CA LEU A 238 -13.15 -8.30 38.84
C LEU A 238 -13.22 -6.89 39.44
N ASP A 239 -14.33 -6.18 39.25
CA ASP A 239 -14.55 -4.84 39.81
C ASP A 239 -15.07 -4.87 41.27
N ASP A 240 -15.55 -6.01 41.76
CA ASP A 240 -16.10 -6.14 43.13
C ASP A 240 -15.05 -6.46 44.21
N ASP A 241 -13.78 -6.65 43.85
CA ASP A 241 -12.67 -6.98 44.78
C ASP A 241 -11.68 -5.81 44.99
N ASP A 242 -12.09 -4.56 44.72
CA ASP A 242 -11.21 -3.42 44.93
C ASP A 242 -11.19 -2.96 46.40
N VAL A 243 -10.05 -3.26 47.00
CA VAL A 243 -9.65 -2.96 48.38
C VAL A 243 -9.45 -1.45 48.51
N GLU A 244 -10.14 -0.83 49.48
CA GLU A 244 -9.91 0.54 49.90
C GLU A 244 -8.43 0.77 50.26
N TYR A 245 -7.66 1.35 49.34
CA TYR A 245 -6.42 2.03 49.66
C TYR A 245 -6.71 3.53 49.70
N GLU A 246 -7.02 4.00 50.90
CA GLU A 246 -6.77 5.39 51.30
C GLU A 246 -5.31 5.73 50.97
N ASN A 247 -5.10 6.64 50.02
CA ASN A 247 -3.87 7.41 49.95
C ASN A 247 -4.20 8.85 49.58
N ASP A 248 -4.11 9.67 50.61
CA ASP A 248 -3.85 11.09 50.55
C ASP A 248 -2.59 11.37 49.73
N ASP A 249 -2.66 12.35 48.82
CA ASP A 249 -1.61 13.28 48.37
C ASP A 249 -1.99 13.77 46.95
N ALA A 250 -2.80 14.81 46.79
CA ALA A 250 -2.35 16.21 46.79
C ALA A 250 -0.99 16.42 46.09
N MET A 251 -1.03 16.84 44.82
CA MET A 251 -0.28 17.99 44.26
C MET A 251 -0.51 18.14 42.74
N GLU A 252 -0.83 19.38 42.34
CA GLU A 252 -0.45 20.08 41.08
C GLU A 252 -0.97 19.46 39.76
N GLN A 253 -2.04 19.94 39.11
CA GLN A 253 -2.38 21.28 38.58
C GLN A 253 -1.35 21.87 37.59
N ASP A 254 -1.87 22.13 36.38
CA ASP A 254 -1.36 22.93 35.27
C ASP A 254 -0.16 22.39 34.47
N ASP A 255 -0.44 21.86 33.28
CA ASP A 255 0.27 22.19 32.03
C ASP A 255 -0.19 21.26 30.89
N GLN A 256 -1.22 21.66 30.11
CA GLN A 256 -1.50 21.03 28.81
C GLN A 256 -2.44 21.87 27.91
N ASP A 257 -2.07 23.12 27.62
CA ASP A 257 -2.74 23.99 26.64
C ASP A 257 -1.82 24.48 25.50
N LEU A 258 -0.70 23.80 25.21
CA LEU A 258 0.34 24.28 24.28
C LEU A 258 0.41 23.59 22.89
N ALA A 259 -0.55 22.74 22.51
CA ALA A 259 -0.48 21.99 21.24
C ALA A 259 -1.22 22.63 20.04
N ALA A 260 -1.80 23.82 20.16
CA ALA A 260 -2.71 24.37 19.15
C ALA A 260 -2.16 25.53 18.29
N SER A 261 -0.85 25.76 18.18
CA SER A 261 -0.32 26.94 17.46
C SER A 261 0.89 26.75 16.54
N ALA A 262 1.15 25.53 16.04
CA ALA A 262 2.36 25.26 15.25
C ALA A 262 2.15 24.91 13.76
N ILE A 263 1.07 25.37 13.10
CA ILE A 263 0.88 25.19 11.65
C ILE A 263 0.41 26.51 11.01
N GLN A 264 1.29 27.49 10.95
CA GLN A 264 1.18 28.68 10.10
C GLN A 264 2.59 29.19 9.76
N HIS A 265 3.25 28.52 8.81
CA HIS A 265 4.23 29.10 7.89
C HIS A 265 4.92 27.97 7.12
N ILE A 266 4.45 27.67 5.91
CA ILE A 266 5.33 27.22 4.84
C ILE A 266 4.92 28.01 3.59
N ASP A 267 5.94 28.66 3.04
CA ASP A 267 5.92 29.66 2.00
C ASP A 267 5.38 29.15 0.66
N ASP A 268 4.72 30.10 -0.02
CA ASP A 268 4.53 30.16 -1.46
C ASP A 268 5.86 29.92 -2.19
N HIS A 269 5.92 28.84 -2.96
CA HIS A 269 6.77 28.78 -4.13
C HIS A 269 5.93 28.30 -5.31
N GLU A 270 5.43 29.27 -6.07
CA GLU A 270 4.93 29.08 -7.42
C GLU A 270 6.06 28.55 -8.30
N SER A 271 5.90 27.34 -8.81
CA SER A 271 6.51 26.91 -10.06
C SER A 271 5.39 26.34 -10.93
N GLU A 272 4.92 27.20 -11.83
CA GLU A 272 4.28 26.80 -13.07
C GLU A 272 5.27 25.90 -13.83
N ASP A 273 4.85 24.68 -14.15
CA ASP A 273 5.15 24.03 -15.43
C ASP A 273 4.13 22.93 -15.65
N GLU A 274 3.34 23.15 -16.70
CA GLU A 274 2.45 22.19 -17.35
C GLU A 274 3.29 21.07 -17.97
N ASP A 275 2.84 19.83 -17.76
CA ASP A 275 2.72 18.73 -18.72
C ASP A 275 2.17 17.56 -17.89
N GLY A 276 0.96 17.05 -18.08
CA GLY A 276 0.51 16.49 -19.34
C GLY A 276 0.90 15.01 -19.37
N ASP A 277 -0.08 14.14 -19.09
CA ASP A 277 -0.07 12.69 -19.34
C ASP A 277 0.51 11.76 -18.25
N SER A 278 -0.35 11.08 -17.49
CA SER A 278 -0.62 9.65 -17.71
C SER A 278 -1.51 9.09 -16.60
N SER A 279 -2.70 8.66 -17.02
CA SER A 279 -3.59 7.78 -16.28
C SER A 279 -2.95 6.41 -16.10
N MET A 280 -2.58 6.05 -14.88
CA MET A 280 -2.37 4.65 -14.49
C MET A 280 -2.89 4.45 -13.07
N GLU A 281 -4.21 4.34 -12.93
CA GLU A 281 -4.85 3.71 -11.77
C GLU A 281 -4.54 2.20 -11.85
N GLN A 282 -3.35 1.80 -11.42
CA GLN A 282 -3.15 0.43 -10.98
C GLN A 282 -3.75 0.33 -9.58
N ALA A 283 -4.83 -0.43 -9.46
CA ALA A 283 -5.29 -0.92 -8.19
C ALA A 283 -4.14 -1.71 -7.56
N GLU A 284 -3.43 -1.08 -6.63
CA GLU A 284 -2.50 -1.76 -5.74
C GLU A 284 -3.33 -2.74 -4.89
N GLU A 285 -3.42 -3.98 -5.36
CA GLU A 285 -3.82 -5.13 -4.58
C GLU A 285 -2.98 -5.11 -3.31
N VAL A 286 -3.65 -4.87 -2.18
CA VAL A 286 -3.06 -4.94 -0.85
C VAL A 286 -2.48 -6.35 -0.74
N PRO A 287 -1.17 -6.51 -0.47
CA PRO A 287 -0.59 -7.84 -0.31
C PRO A 287 -1.34 -8.52 0.83
N ASP A 288 -2.04 -9.60 0.48
CA ASP A 288 -2.75 -10.43 1.43
C ASP A 288 -1.71 -10.97 2.43
N LEU A 289 -1.69 -10.36 3.61
CA LEU A 289 -0.68 -10.58 4.63
C LEU A 289 -0.97 -11.91 5.33
N VAL A 290 -0.71 -12.99 4.60
CA VAL A 290 -0.22 -14.27 5.10
C VAL A 290 -1.05 -14.81 6.27
N GLU A 291 -2.20 -15.42 5.94
CA GLU A 291 -2.92 -16.35 6.81
C GLU A 291 -2.20 -17.71 6.96
N SER A 292 -0.87 -17.75 7.00
CA SER A 292 -0.15 -19.02 7.20
C SER A 292 -0.10 -19.37 8.69
N ASN A 293 -1.25 -19.74 9.25
CA ASN A 293 -1.37 -20.32 10.59
C ASN A 293 -0.54 -21.61 10.74
N GLU A 294 -0.18 -22.24 9.62
CA GLU A 294 0.71 -23.39 9.53
C GLU A 294 2.18 -23.07 9.90
N SER A 295 2.64 -21.84 9.65
CA SER A 295 4.01 -21.40 9.98
C SER A 295 4.24 -21.32 11.50
N LEU A 296 3.21 -20.92 12.25
CA LEU A 296 3.25 -20.88 13.72
C LEU A 296 3.28 -22.29 14.33
N HIS A 297 2.57 -23.26 13.75
CA HIS A 297 2.60 -24.65 14.22
C HIS A 297 3.97 -25.31 14.02
N HIS A 298 4.67 -24.99 12.92
CA HIS A 298 6.03 -25.46 12.69
C HIS A 298 7.03 -24.87 13.70
N LEU A 299 6.93 -23.57 14.01
CA LEU A 299 7.79 -22.92 15.00
C LEU A 299 7.55 -23.46 16.42
N VAL A 300 6.29 -23.70 16.80
CA VAL A 300 5.96 -24.27 18.11
C VAL A 300 6.45 -25.73 18.22
N ASN A 301 6.36 -26.51 17.14
CA ASN A 301 6.89 -27.87 17.10
C ASN A 301 8.41 -27.93 17.13
N ASP A 302 9.12 -27.01 16.47
CA ASP A 302 10.59 -26.95 16.50
C ASP A 302 11.11 -26.54 17.87
N ILE A 303 10.40 -25.64 18.58
CA ILE A 303 10.73 -25.28 19.96
C ILE A 303 10.48 -26.46 20.91
N LEU A 304 9.39 -27.22 20.71
CA LEU A 304 9.10 -28.40 21.53
C LEU A 304 10.09 -29.54 21.26
N ALA A 305 10.45 -29.80 20.01
CA ALA A 305 11.38 -30.84 19.60
C ALA A 305 12.82 -30.57 20.11
N ASN A 306 13.26 -29.31 20.15
CA ASN A 306 14.58 -28.96 20.64
C ASN A 306 14.71 -28.98 22.18
N THR A 307 13.62 -29.05 22.93
CA THR A 307 13.66 -29.09 24.42
C THR A 307 13.79 -30.48 25.02
N THR A 308 13.60 -31.55 24.23
CA THR A 308 13.62 -32.94 24.73
C THR A 308 14.96 -33.65 24.60
N THR A 309 15.98 -32.99 24.04
CA THR A 309 17.32 -33.58 23.86
C THR A 309 18.25 -33.16 25.00
N GLU A 310 18.20 -33.90 26.12
CA GLU A 310 18.83 -33.53 27.41
C GLU A 310 20.37 -33.69 27.53
N GLU A 311 21.13 -33.94 26.46
CA GLU A 311 22.56 -34.31 26.61
C GLU A 311 23.59 -33.34 26.02
N SER A 312 23.23 -32.11 25.69
CA SER A 312 24.22 -31.07 25.37
C SER A 312 23.75 -29.71 25.89
N PHE A 313 23.81 -29.56 27.21
CA PHE A 313 23.82 -28.27 27.89
C PHE A 313 25.15 -27.56 27.58
N SER A 314 25.33 -27.19 26.31
CA SER A 314 26.23 -26.10 25.95
C SER A 314 25.63 -24.87 26.62
N GLU A 315 26.41 -24.26 27.51
CA GLU A 315 26.22 -22.92 28.04
C GLU A 315 25.58 -22.06 26.93
N PHE A 316 24.29 -21.75 27.07
CA PHE A 316 23.58 -20.90 26.12
C PHE A 316 24.41 -19.63 26.03
N PRO A 317 24.96 -19.30 24.85
CA PRO A 317 25.65 -18.03 24.73
C PRO A 317 24.61 -16.98 25.09
N GLU A 318 24.93 -16.16 26.08
CA GLU A 318 24.18 -14.99 26.51
C GLU A 318 24.29 -13.89 25.43
N GLU A 319 24.13 -14.31 24.17
CA GLU A 319 24.18 -13.47 23.00
C GLU A 319 22.92 -12.61 23.01
N ASP A 320 23.17 -11.30 22.99
CA ASP A 320 22.15 -10.27 22.96
C ASP A 320 21.13 -10.58 21.84
N PRO A 321 19.82 -10.66 22.14
CA PRO A 321 18.78 -10.95 21.14
C PRO A 321 18.82 -9.98 19.96
N VAL A 322 19.31 -8.75 20.16
CA VAL A 322 19.50 -7.77 19.09
C VAL A 322 20.55 -8.23 18.08
N LYS A 323 21.64 -8.85 18.55
CA LYS A 323 22.68 -9.38 17.67
C LYS A 323 22.15 -10.53 16.83
N ILE A 324 21.41 -11.44 17.45
CA ILE A 324 20.80 -12.59 16.76
C ILE A 324 19.88 -12.09 15.63
N ALA A 325 19.01 -11.12 15.92
CA ALA A 325 18.13 -10.54 14.91
C ALA A 325 18.89 -9.88 13.75
N LYS A 326 20.03 -9.22 14.02
CA LYS A 326 20.88 -8.61 12.99
C LYS A 326 21.58 -9.66 12.12
N PHE A 327 22.10 -10.73 12.71
CA PHE A 327 22.66 -11.84 11.95
C PHE A 327 21.61 -12.53 11.09
N GLU A 328 20.41 -12.72 11.62
CA GLU A 328 19.30 -13.27 10.86
C GLU A 328 18.92 -12.35 9.68
N ALA A 329 18.85 -11.04 9.89
CA ALA A 329 18.62 -10.07 8.82
C ALA A 329 19.71 -10.14 7.73
N LEU A 330 20.99 -10.21 8.11
CA LEU A 330 22.09 -10.39 7.16
C LEU A 330 21.99 -11.72 6.40
N SER A 331 21.60 -12.80 7.08
CA SER A 331 21.43 -14.12 6.47
C SER A 331 20.28 -14.13 5.46
N ARG A 332 19.18 -13.43 5.76
CA ARG A 332 18.07 -13.25 4.82
C ARG A 332 18.50 -12.45 3.59
N ILE A 333 19.26 -11.37 3.78
CA ILE A 333 19.79 -10.58 2.66
C ILE A 333 20.76 -11.41 1.81
N GLU A 334 21.61 -12.24 2.42
CA GLU A 334 22.49 -13.14 1.67
C GLU A 334 21.70 -14.10 0.78
N GLN A 335 20.65 -14.73 1.34
CA GLN A 335 19.76 -15.61 0.59
C GLN A 335 19.04 -14.88 -0.54
N GLU A 336 18.54 -13.66 -0.28
CA GLU A 336 17.90 -12.82 -1.29
C GLU A 336 18.88 -12.49 -2.42
N LEU A 337 20.12 -12.10 -2.10
CA LEU A 337 21.15 -11.80 -3.08
C LEU A 337 21.51 -13.03 -3.93
N ASP A 338 21.65 -14.20 -3.30
CA ASP A 338 21.92 -15.46 -4.01
C ASP A 338 20.74 -15.90 -4.90
N GLN A 339 19.50 -15.62 -4.48
CA GLN A 339 18.30 -15.88 -5.27
C GLN A 339 18.23 -14.95 -6.49
N ILE A 340 18.41 -13.65 -6.30
CA ILE A 340 18.44 -12.65 -7.38
C ILE A 340 19.51 -13.04 -8.41
N ARG A 341 20.68 -13.43 -7.93
CA ARG A 341 21.77 -13.94 -8.77
C ARG A 341 21.34 -15.17 -9.58
N GLN A 342 20.77 -16.19 -8.95
CA GLN A 342 20.33 -17.41 -9.64
C GLN A 342 19.21 -17.18 -10.66
N GLN A 343 18.30 -16.25 -10.38
CA GLN A 343 17.16 -15.97 -11.24
C GLN A 343 17.56 -15.16 -12.48
N HIS A 344 18.46 -14.19 -12.32
CA HIS A 344 18.69 -13.18 -13.34
C HIS A 344 20.08 -13.26 -14.00
N GLU A 345 21.13 -13.73 -13.33
CA GLU A 345 22.52 -13.66 -13.86
C GLU A 345 22.66 -14.38 -15.21
N ASP A 346 22.13 -15.60 -15.32
CA ASP A 346 22.25 -16.40 -16.54
C ASP A 346 21.39 -15.86 -17.70
N HIS A 347 20.24 -15.25 -17.41
CA HIS A 347 19.35 -14.74 -18.45
C HIS A 347 19.81 -13.36 -18.95
N VAL A 348 20.02 -12.43 -18.02
CA VAL A 348 20.31 -11.02 -18.32
C VAL A 348 21.66 -10.85 -19.02
N LEU A 349 22.70 -11.63 -18.64
CA LEU A 349 24.04 -11.54 -19.23
C LEU A 349 24.20 -12.26 -20.57
N HIS A 350 23.13 -12.85 -21.11
CA HIS A 350 23.14 -13.56 -22.38
C HIS A 350 22.17 -12.98 -23.42
N VAL A 351 21.24 -12.15 -22.98
CA VAL A 351 20.25 -11.52 -23.86
C VAL A 351 20.81 -10.20 -24.40
N PRO A 352 20.78 -9.99 -25.72
CA PRO A 352 21.34 -8.79 -26.33
C PRO A 352 20.53 -7.54 -25.94
N LEU A 353 21.24 -6.49 -25.53
CA LEU A 353 20.61 -5.21 -25.16
C LEU A 353 20.35 -4.32 -26.37
N ASP A 354 19.25 -3.58 -26.33
CA ASP A 354 18.87 -2.61 -27.36
C ASP A 354 19.11 -1.17 -26.88
N PHE A 355 19.91 -0.41 -27.64
CA PHE A 355 20.25 0.99 -27.33
C PHE A 355 19.56 1.98 -28.28
N SER A 356 18.58 1.53 -29.05
CA SER A 356 17.82 2.39 -29.96
C SER A 356 16.75 3.17 -29.19
N PHE A 357 16.87 4.50 -29.19
CA PHE A 357 15.86 5.41 -28.63
C PHE A 357 15.33 6.27 -29.76
N ASP A 358 14.11 6.01 -30.23
CA ASP A 358 13.42 6.79 -31.29
C ASP A 358 14.30 7.11 -32.53
N GLY A 359 15.19 6.18 -32.91
CA GLY A 359 16.09 6.33 -34.05
C GLY A 359 17.34 7.19 -33.81
N ARG A 360 17.62 7.59 -32.57
CA ARG A 360 18.92 8.13 -32.14
C ARG A 360 19.67 7.09 -31.31
N SER A 361 20.95 6.91 -31.60
CA SER A 361 21.84 6.07 -30.80
C SER A 361 21.93 6.63 -29.38
N ALA A 362 21.44 5.89 -28.38
CA ALA A 362 21.51 6.30 -26.99
C ALA A 362 22.96 6.34 -26.48
N SER A 363 23.20 7.19 -25.48
CA SER A 363 24.45 7.23 -24.73
C SER A 363 24.69 5.89 -24.02
N PRO A 364 25.94 5.41 -23.86
CA PRO A 364 26.25 4.21 -23.09
C PRO A 364 25.67 4.23 -21.67
N ASP A 365 25.45 5.42 -21.10
CA ASP A 365 24.96 5.55 -19.73
C ASP A 365 23.46 5.22 -19.58
N THR A 366 22.66 5.36 -20.64
CA THR A 366 21.19 5.28 -20.58
C THR A 366 20.66 4.17 -21.46
N ILE A 367 20.16 3.09 -20.85
CA ILE A 367 19.40 2.04 -21.54
C ILE A 367 17.92 2.41 -21.47
N PRO A 368 17.20 2.46 -22.61
CA PRO A 368 15.76 2.70 -22.59
C PRO A 368 15.00 1.47 -22.12
N ALA A 369 13.99 1.66 -21.26
CA ALA A 369 13.08 0.62 -20.79
C ALA A 369 12.03 0.19 -21.85
N SER A 370 12.28 0.46 -23.13
CA SER A 370 11.36 0.20 -24.24
C SER A 370 11.17 -1.30 -24.51
N THR A 371 12.26 -2.06 -24.45
CA THR A 371 12.26 -3.51 -24.76
C THR A 371 12.13 -4.33 -23.47
N ALA A 372 11.52 -5.51 -23.54
CA ALA A 372 11.27 -6.34 -22.35
C ALA A 372 12.58 -6.77 -21.67
N GLU A 373 13.57 -7.09 -22.49
CA GLU A 373 14.92 -7.50 -22.13
C GLU A 373 15.65 -6.39 -21.37
N ASN A 374 15.53 -5.15 -21.84
CA ASN A 374 16.10 -3.98 -21.17
C ASN A 374 15.42 -3.73 -19.81
N ARG A 375 14.10 -3.97 -19.71
CA ARG A 375 13.38 -3.86 -18.42
C ARG A 375 13.85 -4.91 -17.43
N GLU A 376 14.11 -6.14 -17.87
CA GLU A 376 14.66 -7.18 -17.01
C GLU A 376 16.09 -6.87 -16.56
N PHE A 377 16.94 -6.33 -17.44
CA PHE A 377 18.27 -5.85 -17.08
C PHE A 377 18.21 -4.74 -16.01
N LEU A 378 17.40 -3.69 -16.26
CA LEU A 378 17.23 -2.58 -15.33
C LEU A 378 16.59 -3.03 -14.00
N GLY A 379 15.66 -3.99 -14.06
CA GLY A 379 15.06 -4.59 -12.87
C GLY A 379 16.07 -5.37 -12.03
N TYR A 380 16.99 -6.09 -12.66
CA TYR A 380 18.06 -6.79 -11.95
C TYR A 380 19.05 -5.82 -11.30
N GLU A 381 19.42 -4.73 -12.00
CA GLU A 381 20.23 -3.64 -11.46
C GLU A 381 19.55 -2.99 -10.23
N ASP A 382 18.27 -2.61 -10.35
CA ASP A 382 17.49 -2.00 -9.26
C ASP A 382 17.36 -2.91 -8.04
N GLN A 383 17.14 -4.22 -8.26
CA GLN A 383 17.10 -5.19 -7.16
C GLN A 383 18.43 -5.26 -6.40
N ILE A 384 19.57 -5.25 -7.09
CA ILE A 384 20.88 -5.27 -6.43
C ILE A 384 21.12 -3.95 -5.66
N VAL A 385 20.75 -2.81 -6.24
CA VAL A 385 20.83 -1.50 -5.56
C VAL A 385 19.95 -1.48 -4.30
N LYS A 386 18.75 -2.06 -4.37
CA LYS A 386 17.85 -2.19 -3.22
C LYS A 386 18.46 -3.06 -2.10
N ILE A 387 19.19 -4.11 -2.44
CA ILE A 387 19.95 -4.90 -1.45
C ILE A 387 21.05 -4.06 -0.79
N LEU A 388 21.78 -3.24 -1.54
CA LEU A 388 22.80 -2.34 -0.98
C LEU A 388 22.17 -1.36 0.03
N LEU A 389 21.02 -0.77 -0.30
CA LEU A 389 20.28 0.10 0.62
C LEU A 389 19.84 -0.64 1.89
N LYS A 390 19.33 -1.88 1.77
CA LYS A 390 18.99 -2.72 2.94
C LYS A 390 20.20 -3.02 3.81
N LEU A 391 21.37 -3.27 3.21
CA LEU A 391 22.61 -3.53 3.94
C LEU A 391 23.10 -2.29 4.70
N ASP A 392 22.95 -1.09 4.12
CA ASP A 392 23.34 0.17 4.77
C ASP A 392 22.50 0.48 6.02
N MET A 393 21.23 0.05 6.04
CA MET A 393 20.36 0.20 7.21
C MET A 393 20.76 -0.68 8.40
N ILE A 394 21.55 -1.74 8.19
CA ILE A 394 21.97 -2.64 9.28
C ILE A 394 23.19 -2.06 10.00
N GLU A 395 22.97 -1.42 11.14
CA GLU A 395 24.04 -0.91 12.00
C GLU A 395 24.79 -2.03 12.73
N SER A 396 26.11 -1.94 12.81
CA SER A 396 26.93 -2.99 13.44
C SER A 396 27.06 -2.86 14.96
N ASP A 397 26.68 -1.73 15.58
CA ASP A 397 26.82 -1.43 17.02
C ASP A 397 28.21 -1.74 17.62
N GLY A 398 29.26 -1.67 16.79
CA GLY A 398 30.63 -2.00 17.19
C GLY A 398 30.97 -3.50 17.16
N ASP A 399 30.06 -4.37 16.75
CA ASP A 399 30.33 -5.80 16.55
C ASP A 399 31.12 -6.04 15.26
N GLU A 400 32.33 -6.61 15.39
CA GLU A 400 33.22 -6.87 14.26
C GLU A 400 32.68 -7.96 13.33
N HIS A 401 31.96 -8.94 13.83
CA HIS A 401 31.43 -10.03 13.01
C HIS A 401 30.31 -9.53 12.10
N ILE A 402 29.35 -8.79 12.65
CA ILE A 402 28.26 -8.16 11.87
C ILE A 402 28.85 -7.22 10.81
N ARG A 403 29.87 -6.44 11.19
CA ARG A 403 30.55 -5.52 10.26
C ARG A 403 31.25 -6.25 9.11
N ASN A 404 31.92 -7.36 9.41
CA ASN A 404 32.64 -8.15 8.41
C ASN A 404 31.69 -8.87 7.45
N GLU A 405 30.61 -9.46 7.97
CA GLU A 405 29.55 -10.08 7.16
C GLU A 405 28.89 -9.06 6.23
N ARG A 406 28.43 -7.93 6.78
CA ARG A 406 27.85 -6.83 6.00
C ARG A 406 28.81 -6.37 4.89
N LYS A 407 30.10 -6.18 5.20
CA LYS A 407 31.12 -5.79 4.22
C LYS A 407 31.34 -6.85 3.14
N SER A 408 31.25 -8.14 3.48
CA SER A 408 31.34 -9.24 2.54
C SER A 408 30.17 -9.21 1.55
N LEU A 409 28.95 -9.00 2.05
CA LEU A 409 27.74 -8.91 1.23
C LEU A 409 27.73 -7.67 0.33
N VAL A 410 28.12 -6.51 0.86
CA VAL A 410 28.26 -5.28 0.06
C VAL A 410 29.22 -5.50 -1.11
N LYS A 411 30.41 -6.05 -0.85
CA LYS A 411 31.37 -6.38 -1.91
C LYS A 411 30.85 -7.37 -2.94
N ARG A 412 30.02 -8.33 -2.51
CA ARG A 412 29.40 -9.32 -3.40
C ARG A 412 28.40 -8.64 -4.33
N ALA A 413 27.56 -7.76 -3.80
CA ALA A 413 26.60 -6.96 -4.57
C ALA A 413 27.30 -5.95 -5.51
N GLU A 414 28.32 -5.24 -5.05
CA GLU A 414 29.16 -4.34 -5.89
C GLU A 414 29.75 -5.09 -7.08
N ASN A 415 30.34 -6.27 -6.86
CA ASN A 415 30.89 -7.11 -7.93
C ASN A 415 29.81 -7.60 -8.92
N MET A 416 28.54 -7.74 -8.49
CA MET A 416 27.44 -8.07 -9.40
C MET A 416 27.07 -6.87 -10.29
N LEU A 417 27.06 -5.65 -9.73
CA LEU A 417 26.86 -4.42 -10.50
C LEU A 417 28.01 -4.17 -11.48
N ASP A 418 29.26 -4.34 -11.05
CA ASP A 418 30.43 -4.20 -11.91
C ASP A 418 30.34 -5.11 -13.15
N LYS A 419 29.88 -6.36 -12.97
CA LYS A 419 29.65 -7.29 -14.10
C LYS A 419 28.54 -6.83 -15.04
N LEU A 420 27.48 -6.22 -14.50
CA LEU A 420 26.38 -5.67 -15.31
C LEU A 420 26.86 -4.48 -16.12
N ASP A 421 27.66 -3.60 -15.53
CA ASP A 421 28.27 -2.46 -16.22
C ASP A 421 29.25 -2.92 -17.31
N GLU A 422 30.10 -3.92 -17.02
CA GLU A 422 30.98 -4.53 -18.04
C GLU A 422 30.18 -5.13 -19.20
N TYR A 423 29.07 -5.81 -18.91
CA TYR A 423 28.20 -6.37 -19.93
C TYR A 423 27.53 -5.28 -20.78
N LYS A 424 26.92 -4.29 -20.12
CA LYS A 424 26.30 -3.11 -20.75
C LYS A 424 27.28 -2.41 -21.69
N GLN A 425 28.51 -2.16 -21.24
CA GLN A 425 29.56 -1.54 -22.04
C GLN A 425 29.92 -2.39 -23.27
N LYS A 426 30.07 -3.70 -23.10
CA LYS A 426 30.39 -4.63 -24.20
C LYS A 426 29.28 -4.70 -25.26
N GLU A 427 28.03 -4.70 -24.82
CA GLU A 427 26.86 -4.69 -25.72
C GLU A 427 26.78 -3.38 -26.49
N TRP A 428 27.02 -2.26 -25.82
CA TRP A 428 27.07 -0.94 -26.44
C TRP A 428 28.19 -0.84 -27.49
N GLU A 429 29.39 -1.35 -27.19
CA GLU A 429 30.51 -1.38 -28.14
C GLU A 429 30.18 -2.22 -29.39
N ARG A 430 29.47 -3.35 -29.20
CA ARG A 430 29.04 -4.21 -30.31
C ARG A 430 28.06 -3.51 -31.24
N VAL A 431 27.05 -2.84 -30.69
CA VAL A 431 26.03 -2.11 -31.47
C VAL A 431 26.62 -0.86 -32.12
N SER A 432 27.52 -0.15 -31.43
CA SER A 432 28.18 1.04 -31.97
C SER A 432 29.10 0.69 -33.15
N CYS A 433 29.88 -0.39 -33.06
CA CYS A 433 30.78 -0.81 -34.14
C CYS A 433 30.07 -1.37 -35.37
N SER A 434 28.91 -2.03 -35.20
CA SER A 434 28.18 -2.61 -36.35
C SER A 434 27.59 -1.55 -37.28
N SER A 435 27.20 -0.39 -36.73
CA SER A 435 26.65 0.72 -37.52
C SER A 435 27.66 1.44 -38.42
N HIS A 436 28.97 1.30 -38.16
CA HIS A 436 30.02 1.98 -38.91
C HIS A 436 30.43 1.22 -40.19
N SER A 437 30.25 -0.10 -40.24
CA SER A 437 30.73 -0.94 -41.35
C SER A 437 29.89 -0.87 -42.62
N ASP A 438 28.60 -0.51 -42.54
CA ASP A 438 27.70 -0.48 -43.71
C ASP A 438 27.64 0.90 -44.41
N SER A 439 28.24 1.94 -43.82
CA SER A 439 28.21 3.29 -44.39
C SER A 439 29.37 3.57 -45.36
N GLU A 440 30.51 2.88 -45.25
CA GLU A 440 31.68 3.16 -46.11
C GLU A 440 31.58 2.49 -47.49
N GLU A 441 30.85 1.37 -47.63
CA GLU A 441 30.74 0.64 -48.90
C GLU A 441 29.82 1.34 -49.93
N MET A 442 28.91 2.22 -49.48
CA MET A 442 28.02 2.99 -50.36
C MET A 442 28.65 4.32 -50.85
N GLU A 443 29.61 4.88 -50.12
CA GLU A 443 30.30 6.12 -50.54
C GLU A 443 31.37 5.85 -51.62
N GLU A 444 32.04 4.68 -51.59
CA GLU A 444 33.02 4.32 -52.63
C GLU A 444 32.37 4.00 -54.00
N GLU A 445 31.14 3.48 -54.04
CA GLU A 445 30.42 3.25 -55.30
C GLU A 445 29.92 4.56 -55.93
N TYR A 446 29.67 5.61 -55.13
CA TYR A 446 29.27 6.93 -55.64
C TYR A 446 30.44 7.76 -56.17
N ILE A 447 31.67 7.53 -55.68
CA ILE A 447 32.87 8.20 -56.20
C ILE A 447 33.34 7.59 -57.52
N ALA A 448 32.99 6.34 -57.83
CA ALA A 448 33.37 5.68 -59.09
C ALA A 448 32.48 6.04 -60.31
N VAL A 449 31.42 6.82 -60.13
CA VAL A 449 30.45 7.19 -61.19
C VAL A 449 30.52 8.67 -61.61
N LEU A 450 31.39 9.47 -60.98
CA LEU A 450 31.75 10.83 -61.41
C LEU A 450 33.13 10.86 -62.06
#